data_AF-A0A7U2MX65-F1
#
_entry.id   AF-A0A7U2MX65-F1
#
_cell.length_a   1.000
_cell.length_b   1.000
_cell.length_c   1.000
_cell.angle_alpha   90.00
_cell.angle_beta   90.00
_cell.angle_gamma   90.00
#
_symmetry.space_group_name_H-M   'P 1'
#
loop_
_entity.id
_entity.type
_entity.pdbx_description
1 polymer ?
#
loop_
_entity_poly.entity_id
_entity_poly.type
_entity_poly.pdbx_seq_one_letter_code
_entity_poly.pdbx_strand_id
1 'polypeptide(L)'
;MASTLQSVVSVFANANYFKSALIGVSIAFQVLAFAFLIPSAFTLRIIQSTWATAVEVLAGLISLIGLWIHGGSGYHTYIIPQVGLTILLLVRQSLGLYIHQKQKVHSGYVLEYLDRSYTIATMALFALGWYHVTAGSLESVGIRENYYNTLSHAVLLVLVMSEGFLLLSFAAGLWPNQRSLTPDYYDSVLLLACGLVMIVVLIVGYHADEDWHFFLGRLEHSSYTLMVLCGAAASLMISKRKGHHTKRNLIPALIIVVLGILFTSHHQEAMLGKKIHEVFGYTMVVAATFRIVEILVIPDWTVKASTDVHSNLPYVTPMVAVILSFVAFGSSRDLCQAIEGTGFMAPAYVAILYTCGLFYFCFLTALMHRIKDHWYPDGSDGKHEYSSLPEVQSDRFGCNQNWD
;
A
#
# COMPACT_ATOMS: atom_id res chain seq x y z
N MET A 1 -46.86 8.25 -19.52
CA MET A 1 -46.54 7.70 -18.17
C MET A 1 -46.24 6.21 -18.20
N ALA A 2 -47.10 5.35 -18.78
CA ALA A 2 -46.82 3.91 -18.91
C ALA A 2 -45.60 3.57 -19.82
N SER A 3 -45.40 4.32 -20.92
CA SER A 3 -44.24 4.13 -21.82
C SER A 3 -42.91 4.56 -21.19
N THR A 4 -42.93 5.56 -20.32
CA THR A 4 -41.75 6.06 -19.58
C THR A 4 -41.36 5.08 -18.46
N LEU A 5 -42.35 4.47 -17.80
CA LEU A 5 -42.12 3.42 -16.81
C LEU A 5 -41.58 2.14 -17.46
N GLN A 6 -42.10 1.75 -18.63
CA GLN A 6 -41.58 0.62 -19.41
C GLN A 6 -40.16 0.85 -19.92
N SER A 7 -39.80 2.07 -20.31
CA SER A 7 -38.43 2.42 -20.70
C SER A 7 -37.46 2.30 -19.52
N VAL A 8 -37.83 2.81 -18.33
CA VAL A 8 -37.02 2.67 -17.11
C VAL A 8 -36.89 1.20 -16.70
N VAL A 9 -38.00 0.46 -16.71
CA VAL A 9 -37.99 -1.00 -16.43
C VAL A 9 -37.19 -1.77 -17.48
N SER A 10 -37.17 -1.36 -18.75
CA SER A 10 -36.37 -2.00 -19.80
C SER A 10 -34.87 -1.77 -19.68
N VAL A 11 -34.45 -0.62 -19.10
CA VAL A 11 -33.05 -0.34 -18.76
C VAL A 11 -32.60 -1.23 -17.59
N PHE A 12 -33.48 -1.49 -16.62
CA PHE A 12 -33.24 -2.47 -15.55
C PHE A 12 -33.42 -3.93 -15.98
N ALA A 13 -34.21 -4.20 -17.02
CA ALA A 13 -34.43 -5.55 -17.57
C ALA A 13 -33.31 -6.00 -18.51
N ASN A 14 -32.43 -5.10 -18.92
CA ASN A 14 -31.26 -5.47 -19.69
C ASN A 14 -30.19 -6.01 -18.72
N ALA A 15 -30.23 -7.33 -18.51
CA ALA A 15 -29.41 -8.05 -17.54
C ALA A 15 -27.91 -7.69 -17.60
N ASN A 16 -27.41 -7.29 -18.76
CA ASN A 16 -26.02 -6.86 -18.95
C ASN A 16 -25.71 -5.52 -18.27
N TYR A 17 -26.59 -4.52 -18.35
CA TYR A 17 -26.38 -3.22 -17.69
C TYR A 17 -26.49 -3.34 -16.18
N PHE A 18 -27.47 -4.10 -15.70
CA PHE A 18 -27.63 -4.37 -14.27
C PHE A 18 -26.40 -5.09 -13.71
N LYS A 19 -25.90 -6.11 -14.42
CA LYS A 19 -24.69 -6.84 -14.05
C LYS A 19 -23.45 -5.92 -14.00
N SER A 20 -23.23 -5.09 -15.01
CA SER A 20 -22.13 -4.12 -15.04
C SER A 20 -22.24 -3.08 -13.92
N ALA A 21 -23.44 -2.60 -13.60
CA ALA A 21 -23.66 -1.69 -12.49
C ALA A 21 -23.30 -2.33 -11.13
N LEU A 22 -23.67 -3.60 -10.92
CA LEU A 22 -23.31 -4.33 -9.70
C LEU A 22 -21.80 -4.52 -9.54
N ILE A 23 -21.06 -4.74 -10.64
CA ILE A 23 -19.59 -4.82 -10.61
C ILE A 23 -19.00 -3.47 -10.19
N GLY A 24 -19.48 -2.37 -10.78
CA GLY A 24 -19.03 -1.02 -10.40
C GLY A 24 -19.30 -0.71 -8.92
N VAL A 25 -20.49 -1.07 -8.42
CA VAL A 25 -20.84 -0.91 -6.99
C VAL A 25 -19.96 -1.78 -6.10
N SER A 26 -19.69 -3.04 -6.50
CA SER A 26 -18.78 -3.94 -5.79
C SER A 26 -17.38 -3.31 -5.65
N ILE A 27 -16.78 -2.85 -6.75
CA ILE A 27 -15.47 -2.18 -6.75
C ILE A 27 -15.49 -0.94 -5.86
N ALA A 28 -16.51 -0.08 -6.00
CA ALA A 28 -16.63 1.13 -5.19
C ALA A 28 -16.71 0.83 -3.69
N PHE A 29 -17.45 -0.21 -3.29
CA PHE A 29 -17.54 -0.64 -1.89
C PHE A 29 -16.22 -1.23 -1.38
N GLN A 30 -15.50 -1.99 -2.22
CA GLN A 30 -14.18 -2.51 -1.85
C GLN A 30 -13.16 -1.38 -1.67
N VAL A 31 -13.13 -0.40 -2.58
CA VAL A 31 -12.29 0.80 -2.44
C VAL A 31 -12.66 1.57 -1.17
N LEU A 32 -13.95 1.85 -0.95
CA LEU A 32 -14.41 2.55 0.24
C LEU A 32 -14.00 1.83 1.54
N ALA A 33 -14.19 0.51 1.59
CA ALA A 33 -13.88 -0.27 2.78
C ALA A 33 -12.36 -0.42 3.01
N PHE A 34 -11.61 -0.90 2.03
CA PHE A 34 -10.20 -1.24 2.19
C PHE A 34 -9.26 -0.04 2.11
N ALA A 35 -9.55 0.95 1.25
CA ALA A 35 -8.70 2.13 1.13
C ALA A 35 -9.01 3.16 2.21
N PHE A 36 -10.28 3.33 2.61
CA PHE A 36 -10.66 4.45 3.50
C PHE A 36 -11.13 4.00 4.89
N LEU A 37 -12.14 3.15 4.99
CA LEU A 37 -12.78 2.86 6.28
C LEU A 37 -11.91 1.99 7.20
N ILE A 38 -11.24 0.96 6.68
CA ILE A 38 -10.35 0.10 7.48
C ILE A 38 -9.15 0.88 8.02
N PRO A 39 -8.39 1.65 7.20
CA PRO A 39 -7.33 2.51 7.71
C PRO A 39 -7.84 3.56 8.72
N SER A 40 -8.99 4.18 8.46
CA SER A 40 -9.61 5.13 9.41
C SER A 40 -9.95 4.47 10.74
N ALA A 41 -10.58 3.29 10.73
CA ALA A 41 -10.90 2.53 11.93
C ALA A 41 -9.65 2.14 12.72
N PHE A 42 -8.59 1.74 12.01
CA PHE A 42 -7.30 1.42 12.62
C PHE A 42 -6.66 2.65 13.29
N THR A 43 -6.64 3.79 12.61
CA THR A 43 -6.20 5.07 13.20
C THR A 43 -7.03 5.44 14.42
N LEU A 44 -8.37 5.36 14.34
CA LEU A 44 -9.27 5.66 15.45
C LEU A 44 -9.00 4.76 16.66
N ARG A 45 -8.66 3.49 16.44
CA ARG A 45 -8.28 2.55 17.49
C ARG A 45 -6.94 2.93 18.14
N ILE A 46 -5.93 3.33 17.34
CA ILE A 46 -4.63 3.81 17.87
C ILE A 46 -4.84 5.02 18.79
N ILE A 47 -5.68 5.97 18.37
CA ILE A 47 -5.96 7.19 19.17
C ILE A 47 -7.04 6.98 20.25
N GLN A 48 -7.45 5.73 20.48
CA GLN A 48 -8.42 5.34 21.51
C GLN A 48 -9.78 6.07 21.42
N SER A 49 -10.22 6.36 20.19
CA SER A 49 -11.52 7.01 19.96
C SER A 49 -12.69 6.07 20.21
N THR A 50 -13.78 6.60 20.80
CA THR A 50 -15.04 5.87 21.00
C THR A 50 -15.72 5.46 19.69
N TRP A 51 -15.41 6.13 18.59
CA TRP A 51 -15.94 5.83 17.25
C TRP A 51 -15.23 4.65 16.56
N ALA A 52 -14.09 4.18 17.08
CA ALA A 52 -13.30 3.14 16.44
C ALA A 52 -14.13 1.89 16.11
N THR A 53 -14.87 1.37 17.09
CA THR A 53 -15.73 0.19 16.93
C THR A 53 -16.85 0.42 15.91
N ALA A 54 -17.46 1.61 15.89
CA ALA A 54 -18.56 1.91 14.96
C ALA A 54 -18.07 1.96 13.50
N VAL A 55 -16.95 2.63 13.25
CA VAL A 55 -16.34 2.70 11.91
C VAL A 55 -15.83 1.32 11.48
N GLU A 56 -15.28 0.54 12.40
CA GLU A 56 -14.86 -0.85 12.15
C GLU A 56 -16.02 -1.76 11.74
N VAL A 57 -17.17 -1.69 12.43
CA VAL A 57 -18.36 -2.46 12.06
C VAL A 57 -18.88 -2.01 10.69
N LEU A 58 -18.95 -0.70 10.44
CA LEU A 58 -19.37 -0.15 9.15
C LEU A 58 -18.45 -0.63 8.00
N ALA A 59 -17.14 -0.61 8.21
CA ALA A 59 -16.16 -1.08 7.25
C ALA A 59 -16.37 -2.56 6.91
N GLY A 60 -16.60 -3.40 7.94
CA GLY A 60 -16.88 -4.82 7.77
C GLY A 60 -18.17 -5.07 6.98
N LEU A 61 -19.25 -4.35 7.28
CA LEU A 61 -20.52 -4.48 6.57
C LEU A 61 -20.39 -4.08 5.09
N ILE A 62 -19.79 -2.92 4.80
CA ILE A 62 -19.59 -2.45 3.43
C ILE A 62 -18.69 -3.41 2.64
N SER A 63 -17.61 -3.91 3.26
CA SER A 63 -16.72 -4.88 2.62
C SER A 63 -17.46 -6.18 2.30
N LEU A 64 -18.20 -6.76 3.25
CA LEU A 64 -18.98 -8.00 3.03
C LEU A 64 -20.00 -7.83 1.91
N ILE A 65 -20.74 -6.71 1.91
CA ILE A 65 -21.70 -6.44 0.84
C ILE A 65 -20.96 -6.34 -0.49
N GLY A 66 -19.91 -5.54 -0.59
CA GLY A 66 -19.20 -5.36 -1.86
C GLY A 66 -18.53 -6.65 -2.37
N LEU A 67 -18.05 -7.55 -1.50
CA LEU A 67 -17.46 -8.82 -1.89
C LEU A 67 -18.49 -9.73 -2.56
N TRP A 68 -19.73 -9.71 -2.09
CA TRP A 68 -20.75 -10.70 -2.47
C TRP A 68 -21.93 -10.15 -3.28
N ILE A 69 -22.07 -8.83 -3.43
CA ILE A 69 -23.20 -8.23 -4.17
C ILE A 69 -23.25 -8.66 -5.65
N HIS A 70 -22.08 -8.97 -6.24
CA HIS A 70 -21.98 -9.50 -7.60
C HIS A 70 -22.01 -11.04 -7.65
N GLY A 71 -21.98 -11.73 -6.50
CA GLY A 71 -21.91 -13.20 -6.42
C GLY A 71 -20.52 -13.79 -6.64
N GLY A 72 -19.51 -12.97 -6.93
CA GLY A 72 -18.14 -13.37 -7.18
C GLY A 72 -17.86 -13.73 -8.64
N SER A 73 -16.66 -14.25 -8.87
CA SER A 73 -16.17 -14.68 -10.18
C SER A 73 -16.06 -16.19 -10.28
N GLY A 74 -16.16 -16.74 -11.50
CA GLY A 74 -15.75 -18.12 -11.76
C GLY A 74 -14.22 -18.31 -11.79
N TYR A 75 -13.45 -17.22 -11.80
CA TYR A 75 -11.99 -17.27 -11.93
C TYR A 75 -11.30 -17.39 -10.57
N HIS A 76 -10.39 -18.36 -10.46
CA HIS A 76 -9.59 -18.60 -9.26
C HIS A 76 -8.83 -17.36 -8.78
N THR A 77 -8.41 -16.50 -9.70
CA THR A 77 -7.65 -15.27 -9.46
C THR A 77 -8.43 -14.22 -8.67
N TYR A 78 -9.76 -14.29 -8.70
CA TYR A 78 -10.67 -13.40 -7.99
C TYR A 78 -11.37 -14.14 -6.84
N ILE A 79 -11.96 -15.32 -7.09
CA ILE A 79 -12.76 -16.02 -6.08
C ILE A 79 -11.94 -16.54 -4.89
N ILE A 80 -10.69 -17.00 -5.11
CA ILE A 80 -9.84 -17.48 -4.01
C ILE A 80 -9.50 -16.30 -3.08
N PRO A 81 -8.99 -15.16 -3.58
CA PRO A 81 -8.79 -13.97 -2.75
C PRO A 81 -10.09 -13.42 -2.14
N GLN A 82 -11.22 -13.48 -2.83
CA GLN A 82 -12.53 -13.05 -2.30
C GLN A 82 -12.94 -13.87 -1.06
N VAL A 83 -12.83 -15.20 -1.14
CA VAL A 83 -13.12 -16.11 -0.01
C VAL A 83 -12.11 -15.89 1.11
N GLY A 84 -10.81 -15.80 0.78
CA GLY A 84 -9.75 -15.52 1.75
C GLY A 84 -9.96 -14.20 2.50
N LEU A 85 -10.33 -13.13 1.78
CA LEU A 85 -10.70 -11.83 2.36
C LEU A 85 -11.92 -11.95 3.27
N THR A 86 -12.95 -12.70 2.87
CA THR A 86 -14.14 -12.92 3.70
C THR A 86 -13.77 -13.57 5.02
N ILE A 87 -12.97 -14.65 4.99
CA ILE A 87 -12.51 -15.34 6.20
C ILE A 87 -11.67 -14.41 7.07
N LEU A 88 -10.68 -13.74 6.47
CA LEU A 88 -9.78 -12.84 7.19
C LEU A 88 -10.53 -11.68 7.83
N LEU A 89 -11.53 -11.13 7.14
CA LEU A 89 -12.40 -10.07 7.65
C LEU A 89 -13.19 -10.58 8.87
N LEU A 90 -13.84 -11.74 8.78
CA LEU A 90 -14.59 -12.33 9.89
C LEU A 90 -13.71 -12.59 11.12
N VAL A 91 -12.51 -13.14 10.91
CA VAL A 91 -11.53 -13.39 11.98
C VAL A 91 -11.11 -12.07 12.63
N ARG A 92 -10.73 -11.07 11.82
CA ARG A 92 -10.29 -9.76 12.32
C ARG A 92 -11.39 -9.01 13.08
N GLN A 93 -12.63 -9.01 12.57
CA GLN A 93 -13.76 -8.36 13.25
C GLN A 93 -14.07 -9.05 14.59
N SER A 94 -13.99 -10.38 14.63
CA SER A 94 -14.17 -11.16 15.86
C SER A 94 -13.09 -10.83 16.89
N LEU A 95 -11.82 -10.74 16.47
CA LEU A 95 -10.70 -10.29 17.31
C LEU A 95 -10.92 -8.87 17.83
N GLY A 96 -11.31 -7.93 16.96
CA GLY A 96 -11.53 -6.52 17.32
C GLY A 96 -12.63 -6.32 18.36
N LEU A 97 -13.74 -7.06 18.24
CA LEU A 97 -14.84 -7.08 19.20
C LEU A 97 -14.43 -7.73 20.52
N TYR A 98 -13.72 -8.86 20.45
CA TYR A 98 -13.24 -9.57 21.63
C TYR A 98 -12.29 -8.72 22.48
N ILE A 99 -11.30 -8.09 21.85
CA ILE A 99 -10.36 -7.17 22.51
C ILE A 99 -11.12 -6.04 23.19
N HIS A 100 -12.08 -5.42 22.49
CA HIS A 100 -12.88 -4.32 23.05
C HIS A 100 -13.70 -4.74 24.29
N GLN A 101 -14.30 -5.94 24.29
CA GLN A 101 -15.11 -6.44 25.40
C GLN A 101 -14.28 -6.90 26.61
N LYS A 102 -13.05 -7.41 26.38
CA LYS A 102 -12.29 -8.16 27.38
C LYS A 102 -10.99 -7.50 27.83
N GLN A 103 -10.74 -6.24 27.44
CA GLN A 103 -9.59 -5.44 27.88
C GLN A 103 -9.38 -5.41 29.42
N LYS A 104 -10.41 -5.68 30.23
CA LYS A 104 -10.35 -5.66 31.70
C LYS A 104 -10.18 -7.03 32.38
N VAL A 105 -10.12 -8.13 31.64
CA VAL A 105 -10.29 -9.50 32.21
C VAL A 105 -9.08 -10.42 32.02
N HIS A 106 -8.20 -10.14 31.07
CA HIS A 106 -7.09 -11.05 30.72
C HIS A 106 -5.73 -10.57 31.25
N SER A 107 -4.83 -11.55 31.45
CA SER A 107 -3.40 -11.28 31.68
C SER A 107 -2.81 -10.45 30.53
N GLY A 108 -1.92 -9.51 30.85
CA GLY A 108 -1.30 -8.60 29.88
C GLY A 108 -0.62 -9.31 28.70
N TYR A 109 -0.07 -10.50 28.94
CA TYR A 109 0.52 -11.34 27.89
C TYR A 109 -0.51 -11.74 26.82
N VAL A 110 -1.70 -12.21 27.24
CA VAL A 110 -2.73 -12.64 26.27
C VAL A 110 -3.21 -11.47 25.41
N LEU A 111 -3.31 -10.28 26.01
CA LEU A 111 -3.71 -9.07 25.29
C LEU A 111 -2.67 -8.68 24.22
N GLU A 112 -1.37 -8.80 24.52
CA GLU A 112 -0.29 -8.53 23.56
C GLU A 112 -0.37 -9.42 22.31
N TYR A 113 -0.59 -10.73 22.48
CA TYR A 113 -0.73 -11.64 21.34
C TYR A 113 -1.97 -11.32 20.49
N LEU A 114 -3.07 -10.95 21.14
CA LEU A 114 -4.30 -10.59 20.45
C LEU A 114 -4.14 -9.28 19.66
N ASP A 115 -3.53 -8.25 20.25
CA ASP A 115 -3.25 -6.98 19.58
C ASP A 115 -2.28 -7.15 18.40
N ARG A 116 -1.24 -7.98 18.58
CA ARG A 116 -0.32 -8.32 17.48
C ARG A 116 -1.03 -9.06 16.36
N SER A 117 -1.88 -10.03 16.69
CA SER A 117 -2.65 -10.79 15.70
C SER A 117 -3.64 -9.90 14.95
N TYR A 118 -4.33 -9.00 15.66
CA TYR A 118 -5.23 -8.00 15.08
C TYR A 118 -4.51 -7.06 14.12
N THR A 119 -3.32 -6.60 14.49
CA THR A 119 -2.48 -5.73 13.65
C THR A 119 -2.05 -6.45 12.38
N ILE A 120 -1.55 -7.69 12.51
CA ILE A 120 -1.18 -8.53 11.35
C ILE A 120 -2.37 -8.76 10.43
N ALA A 121 -3.54 -9.10 10.98
CA ALA A 121 -4.75 -9.32 10.20
C ALA A 121 -5.20 -8.04 9.48
N THR A 122 -5.07 -6.87 10.11
CA THR A 122 -5.39 -5.58 9.49
C THR A 122 -4.44 -5.23 8.34
N MET A 123 -3.13 -5.46 8.51
CA MET A 123 -2.15 -5.29 7.43
C MET A 123 -2.39 -6.26 6.27
N ALA A 124 -2.73 -7.51 6.57
CA ALA A 124 -3.08 -8.51 5.56
C ALA A 124 -4.35 -8.14 4.79
N LEU A 125 -5.38 -7.59 5.46
CA LEU A 125 -6.57 -7.08 4.78
C LEU A 125 -6.27 -5.89 3.88
N PHE A 126 -5.39 -4.99 4.29
CA PHE A 126 -4.97 -3.89 3.44
C PHE A 126 -4.30 -4.42 2.16
N ALA A 127 -3.32 -5.33 2.28
CA ALA A 127 -2.62 -5.89 1.14
C ALA A 127 -3.54 -6.71 0.21
N LEU A 128 -4.30 -7.65 0.77
CA LEU A 128 -5.22 -8.49 -0.02
C LEU A 128 -6.40 -7.68 -0.58
N GLY A 129 -6.85 -6.64 0.12
CA GLY A 129 -7.91 -5.75 -0.33
C GLY A 129 -7.51 -4.97 -1.59
N TRP A 130 -6.30 -4.40 -1.60
CA TRP A 130 -5.75 -3.76 -2.80
C TRP A 130 -5.52 -4.72 -3.95
N TYR A 131 -5.06 -5.95 -3.67
CA TYR A 131 -5.01 -7.00 -4.69
C TYR A 131 -6.41 -7.27 -5.27
N HIS A 132 -7.42 -7.43 -4.42
CA HIS A 132 -8.77 -7.77 -4.86
C HIS A 132 -9.46 -6.63 -5.61
N VAL A 133 -9.24 -5.37 -5.21
CA VAL A 133 -9.66 -4.19 -5.99
C VAL A 133 -8.99 -4.21 -7.37
N THR A 134 -7.72 -4.59 -7.44
CA THR A 134 -6.98 -4.69 -8.70
C THR A 134 -7.56 -5.79 -9.59
N ALA A 135 -7.74 -6.99 -9.04
CA ALA A 135 -8.33 -8.13 -9.73
C ALA A 135 -9.76 -7.82 -10.22
N GLY A 136 -10.60 -7.22 -9.38
CA GLY A 136 -11.97 -6.85 -9.75
C GLY A 136 -12.04 -5.77 -10.83
N SER A 137 -11.13 -4.79 -10.80
CA SER A 137 -11.04 -3.77 -11.84
C SER A 137 -10.69 -4.37 -13.20
N LEU A 138 -9.74 -5.32 -13.22
CA LEU A 138 -9.34 -6.01 -14.45
C LEU A 138 -10.42 -6.98 -14.95
N GLU A 139 -11.10 -7.68 -14.04
CA GLU A 139 -12.22 -8.54 -14.41
C GLU A 139 -13.40 -7.74 -14.98
N SER A 140 -13.65 -6.53 -14.48
CA SER A 140 -14.74 -5.66 -14.94
C SER A 140 -14.62 -5.26 -16.42
N VAL A 141 -13.39 -5.24 -16.96
CA VAL A 141 -13.12 -4.97 -18.38
C VAL A 141 -13.04 -6.25 -19.22
N GLY A 142 -13.44 -7.39 -18.65
CA GLY A 142 -13.63 -8.65 -19.38
C GLY A 142 -12.37 -9.46 -19.59
N ILE A 143 -11.28 -9.18 -18.86
CA ILE A 143 -9.99 -9.84 -19.02
C ILE A 143 -9.83 -10.92 -17.93
N ARG A 144 -9.72 -12.17 -18.40
CA ARG A 144 -10.19 -13.36 -17.66
C ARG A 144 -9.11 -14.42 -17.40
N GLU A 145 -7.93 -14.33 -18.02
CA GLU A 145 -6.95 -15.45 -18.01
C GLU A 145 -5.49 -15.06 -17.66
N ASN A 146 -5.10 -13.78 -17.78
CA ASN A 146 -3.71 -13.36 -17.52
C ASN A 146 -3.41 -13.09 -16.03
N TYR A 147 -3.44 -14.14 -15.21
CA TYR A 147 -3.19 -14.06 -13.76
C TYR A 147 -1.89 -13.31 -13.40
N TYR A 148 -0.82 -13.55 -14.17
CA TYR A 148 0.48 -12.95 -13.95
C TYR A 148 0.46 -11.42 -13.96
N ASN A 149 -0.21 -10.81 -14.94
CA ASN A 149 -0.23 -9.36 -15.12
C ASN A 149 -1.05 -8.66 -14.02
N THR A 150 -2.16 -9.27 -13.59
CA THR A 150 -2.91 -8.82 -12.42
C THR A 150 -2.07 -8.87 -11.15
N LEU A 151 -1.38 -10.00 -10.93
CA LEU A 151 -0.60 -10.23 -9.74
C LEU A 151 0.62 -9.29 -9.66
N SER A 152 1.36 -9.12 -10.75
CA SER A 152 2.57 -8.27 -10.77
C SER A 152 2.25 -6.81 -10.46
N HIS A 153 1.23 -6.23 -11.09
CA HIS A 153 0.83 -4.84 -10.88
C HIS A 153 0.18 -4.64 -9.49
N ALA A 154 -0.62 -5.59 -9.01
CA ALA A 154 -1.18 -5.53 -7.65
C ALA A 154 -0.10 -5.57 -6.57
N VAL A 155 0.85 -6.50 -6.68
CA VAL A 155 1.96 -6.63 -5.73
C VAL A 155 2.86 -5.40 -5.81
N LEU A 156 3.17 -4.91 -7.02
CA LEU A 156 3.97 -3.70 -7.20
C LEU A 156 3.27 -2.48 -6.58
N LEU A 157 1.95 -2.31 -6.75
CA LEU A 157 1.18 -1.28 -6.05
C LEU A 157 1.36 -1.40 -4.54
N VAL A 158 1.16 -2.59 -3.96
CA VAL A 158 1.22 -2.77 -2.49
C VAL A 158 2.61 -2.45 -1.95
N LEU A 159 3.67 -2.86 -2.66
CA LEU A 159 5.05 -2.59 -2.27
C LEU A 159 5.38 -1.09 -2.34
N VAL A 160 5.07 -0.43 -3.46
CA VAL A 160 5.33 1.01 -3.63
C VAL A 160 4.47 1.84 -2.67
N MET A 161 3.22 1.43 -2.43
CA MET A 161 2.35 2.05 -1.44
C MET A 161 2.96 1.91 -0.03
N SER A 162 3.44 0.72 0.33
CA SER A 162 4.09 0.48 1.63
C SER A 162 5.31 1.38 1.86
N GLU A 163 6.11 1.63 0.81
CA GLU A 163 7.20 2.61 0.86
C GLU A 163 6.66 4.03 1.15
N GLY A 164 5.63 4.46 0.42
CA GLY A 164 4.98 5.75 0.64
C GLY A 164 4.47 5.91 2.08
N PHE A 165 3.86 4.87 2.65
CA PHE A 165 3.42 4.87 4.05
C PHE A 165 4.59 4.96 5.04
N LEU A 166 5.67 4.20 4.82
CA LEU A 166 6.84 4.19 5.69
C LEU A 166 7.51 5.57 5.71
N LEU A 167 7.72 6.15 4.52
CA LEU A 167 8.31 7.47 4.35
C LEU A 167 7.41 8.59 4.87
N LEU A 168 6.09 8.46 4.73
CA LEU A 168 5.14 9.42 5.29
C LEU A 168 5.13 9.36 6.82
N SER A 169 5.19 8.15 7.39
CA SER A 169 5.31 7.97 8.84
C SER A 169 6.59 8.61 9.38
N PHE A 170 7.69 8.51 8.62
CA PHE A 170 8.94 9.21 8.90
C PHE A 170 8.76 10.74 8.80
N ALA A 171 8.17 11.25 7.72
CA ALA A 171 7.95 12.68 7.53
C ALA A 171 7.03 13.30 8.61
N ALA A 172 6.08 12.52 9.11
CA ALA A 172 5.19 12.89 10.21
C ALA A 172 5.85 12.82 11.60
N GLY A 173 7.08 12.27 11.72
CA GLY A 173 7.78 12.10 12.99
C GLY A 173 7.28 10.92 13.83
N LEU A 174 6.59 9.95 13.22
CA LEU A 174 6.04 8.77 13.89
C LEU A 174 6.96 7.55 13.86
N TRP A 175 7.79 7.43 12.82
CA TRP A 175 8.67 6.26 12.58
C TRP A 175 9.96 6.33 13.41
N PRO A 176 10.45 5.20 13.96
CA PRO A 176 10.61 5.06 15.40
C PRO A 176 11.90 5.62 15.95
N ASN A 177 11.73 5.99 17.21
CA ASN A 177 12.70 6.54 18.13
C ASN A 177 13.42 5.48 18.99
N GLN A 178 13.52 4.22 18.52
CA GLN A 178 14.02 3.10 19.36
C GLN A 178 14.99 2.13 18.68
N ARG A 179 15.13 2.17 17.35
CA ARG A 179 16.16 1.39 16.65
C ARG A 179 17.09 2.36 15.94
N SER A 180 18.39 2.10 16.01
CA SER A 180 19.45 2.85 15.32
C SER A 180 19.44 2.67 13.79
N LEU A 181 18.26 2.42 13.22
CA LEU A 181 18.02 2.18 11.81
C LEU A 181 17.51 3.47 11.15
N THR A 182 18.09 3.80 10.01
CA THR A 182 17.76 4.95 9.19
C THR A 182 16.61 4.60 8.23
N PRO A 183 15.81 5.58 7.79
CA PRO A 183 14.74 5.35 6.82
C PRO A 183 15.20 4.59 5.57
N ASP A 184 16.34 4.99 4.98
CA ASP A 184 16.94 4.40 3.79
C ASP A 184 17.43 2.95 3.97
N TYR A 185 17.68 2.53 5.21
CA TYR A 185 17.86 1.10 5.51
C TYR A 185 16.56 0.32 5.22
N TYR A 186 15.40 0.88 5.58
CA TYR A 186 14.10 0.27 5.28
C TYR A 186 13.77 0.33 3.80
N ASP A 187 14.09 1.43 3.09
CA ASP A 187 13.99 1.49 1.62
C ASP A 187 14.75 0.28 1.01
N SER A 188 15.94 -0.02 1.52
CA SER A 188 16.77 -1.15 1.08
C SER A 188 16.16 -2.52 1.42
N VAL A 189 15.56 -2.67 2.60
CA VAL A 189 14.85 -3.90 2.99
C VAL A 189 13.63 -4.12 2.09
N LEU A 190 12.88 -3.06 1.80
CA LEU A 190 11.69 -3.15 0.96
C LEU A 190 12.05 -3.42 -0.50
N LEU A 191 13.14 -2.86 -1.02
CA LEU A 191 13.67 -3.22 -2.34
C LEU A 191 14.09 -4.69 -2.41
N LEU A 192 14.75 -5.20 -1.36
CA LEU A 192 15.11 -6.62 -1.30
C LEU A 192 13.86 -7.50 -1.28
N ALA A 193 12.87 -7.15 -0.45
CA ALA A 193 11.60 -7.87 -0.39
C ALA A 193 10.85 -7.82 -1.73
N CYS A 194 10.83 -6.65 -2.39
CA CYS A 194 10.27 -6.46 -3.72
C CYS A 194 10.93 -7.40 -4.73
N GLY A 195 12.26 -7.44 -4.79
CA GLY A 195 13.00 -8.34 -5.67
C GLY A 195 12.65 -9.82 -5.43
N LEU A 196 12.60 -10.25 -4.16
CA LEU A 196 12.25 -11.64 -3.80
C LEU A 196 10.83 -12.00 -4.21
N VAL A 197 9.85 -11.12 -3.93
CA VAL A 197 8.46 -11.36 -4.30
C VAL A 197 8.29 -11.36 -5.82
N MET A 198 8.97 -10.46 -6.54
CA MET A 198 8.90 -10.41 -8.00
C MET A 198 9.52 -11.64 -8.67
N ILE A 199 10.55 -12.26 -8.09
CA ILE A 199 11.03 -13.57 -8.54
C ILE A 199 9.93 -14.62 -8.44
N VAL A 200 9.21 -14.67 -7.31
CA VAL A 200 8.09 -15.61 -7.13
C VAL A 200 6.98 -15.33 -8.14
N VAL A 201 6.62 -14.06 -8.36
CA VAL A 201 5.61 -13.67 -9.36
C VAL A 201 6.02 -14.09 -10.78
N LEU A 202 7.31 -13.91 -11.14
CA LEU A 202 7.86 -14.35 -12.42
C LEU A 202 7.80 -15.87 -12.61
N ILE A 203 8.08 -16.64 -11.55
CA ILE A 203 8.01 -18.11 -11.57
C ILE A 203 6.55 -18.58 -11.64
N VAL A 204 5.65 -18.00 -10.86
CA VAL A 204 4.23 -18.39 -10.83
C VAL A 204 3.53 -18.03 -12.14
N GLY A 205 3.99 -16.98 -12.82
CA GLY A 205 3.52 -16.63 -14.16
C GLY A 205 4.12 -17.47 -15.29
N TYR A 206 4.94 -18.48 -15.00
CA TYR A 206 5.47 -19.42 -15.99
C TYR A 206 4.52 -20.61 -16.14
N HIS A 207 3.97 -20.79 -17.35
CA HIS A 207 3.31 -22.04 -17.70
C HIS A 207 4.25 -22.90 -18.56
N ALA A 208 4.32 -24.20 -18.24
CA ALA A 208 5.30 -25.12 -18.84
C ALA A 208 5.05 -25.42 -20.33
N ASP A 209 3.92 -24.97 -20.86
CA ASP A 209 3.45 -25.04 -22.24
C ASP A 209 3.75 -23.77 -23.05
N GLU A 210 4.36 -22.73 -22.46
CA GLU A 210 4.70 -21.48 -23.15
C GLU A 210 6.04 -21.57 -23.91
N ASP A 211 6.05 -21.11 -25.16
CA ASP A 211 7.20 -21.12 -26.07
C ASP A 211 8.43 -20.33 -25.54
N TRP A 212 9.62 -20.68 -26.04
CA TRP A 212 10.89 -19.99 -25.73
C TRP A 212 10.84 -18.46 -25.95
N HIS A 213 10.04 -17.99 -26.91
CA HIS A 213 9.80 -16.56 -27.14
C HIS A 213 9.11 -15.85 -25.98
N PHE A 214 8.26 -16.55 -25.22
CA PHE A 214 7.59 -16.02 -24.04
C PHE A 214 8.56 -15.91 -22.84
N PHE A 215 9.54 -16.81 -22.74
CA PHE A 215 10.66 -16.69 -21.80
C PHE A 215 11.55 -15.47 -22.13
N LEU A 216 11.88 -15.24 -23.41
CA LEU A 216 12.64 -14.06 -23.86
C LEU A 216 11.96 -12.73 -23.51
N GLY A 217 10.63 -12.65 -23.65
CA GLY A 217 9.84 -11.46 -23.25
C GLY A 217 9.89 -11.16 -21.74
N ARG A 218 10.17 -12.17 -20.91
CA ARG A 218 10.35 -12.01 -19.45
C ARG A 218 11.80 -11.70 -19.04
N LEU A 219 12.76 -11.72 -19.97
CA LEU A 219 14.16 -11.41 -19.66
C LEU A 219 14.36 -9.97 -19.19
N GLU A 220 13.60 -9.01 -19.72
CA GLU A 220 13.65 -7.62 -19.26
C GLU A 220 13.27 -7.54 -17.77
N HIS A 221 12.09 -8.03 -17.41
CA HIS A 221 11.60 -8.05 -16.02
C HIS A 221 12.50 -8.86 -15.08
N SER A 222 13.02 -10.00 -15.54
CA SER A 222 13.95 -10.84 -14.77
C SER A 222 15.27 -10.12 -14.51
N SER A 223 15.79 -9.40 -15.52
CA SER A 223 17.03 -8.63 -15.42
C SER A 223 16.88 -7.44 -14.49
N TYR A 224 15.76 -6.71 -14.56
CA TYR A 224 15.44 -5.62 -13.63
C TYR A 224 15.31 -6.13 -12.20
N THR A 225 14.62 -7.27 -12.01
CA THR A 225 14.44 -7.90 -10.70
C THR A 225 15.79 -8.31 -10.08
N LEU A 226 16.67 -8.93 -10.86
CA LEU A 226 18.00 -9.34 -10.39
C LEU A 226 18.87 -8.12 -10.05
N MET A 227 18.82 -7.06 -10.87
CA MET A 227 19.51 -5.80 -10.59
C MET A 227 19.06 -5.20 -9.25
N VAL A 228 17.75 -5.12 -9.02
CA VAL A 228 17.18 -4.60 -7.76
C VAL A 228 17.59 -5.46 -6.58
N LEU A 229 17.53 -6.79 -6.70
CA LEU A 229 17.90 -7.71 -5.63
C LEU A 229 19.38 -7.56 -5.22
N CYS A 230 20.28 -7.59 -6.20
CA CYS A 230 21.72 -7.43 -5.98
C CYS A 230 22.05 -6.04 -5.42
N GLY A 231 21.44 -4.99 -5.96
CA GLY A 231 21.61 -3.62 -5.49
C GLY A 231 21.12 -3.46 -4.05
N ALA A 232 19.96 -4.00 -3.71
CA ALA A 232 19.39 -3.92 -2.37
C ALA A 232 20.24 -4.69 -1.35
N ALA A 233 20.73 -5.88 -1.71
CA ALA A 233 21.65 -6.65 -0.87
C ALA A 233 22.95 -5.86 -0.61
N ALA A 234 23.55 -5.27 -1.65
CA ALA A 234 24.74 -4.43 -1.51
C ALA A 234 24.46 -3.19 -0.63
N SER A 235 23.30 -2.55 -0.82
CA SER A 235 22.85 -1.42 0.00
C SER A 235 22.79 -1.77 1.48
N LEU A 236 22.18 -2.92 1.83
CA LEU A 236 22.09 -3.39 3.21
C LEU A 236 23.45 -3.72 3.82
N MET A 237 24.39 -4.25 3.02
CA MET A 237 25.75 -4.53 3.48
C MET A 237 26.51 -3.23 3.79
N ILE A 238 26.33 -2.18 2.97
CA ILE A 238 26.99 -0.88 3.13
C ILE A 238 26.36 -0.05 4.26
N SER A 239 25.04 -0.14 4.46
CA SER A 239 24.34 0.60 5.51
C SER A 239 24.71 0.18 6.93
N LYS A 240 25.23 -1.05 7.16
CA LYS A 240 25.50 -1.58 8.51
C LYS A 240 26.84 -1.11 9.08
N ARG A 241 26.81 -0.55 10.30
CA ARG A 241 28.01 -0.20 11.10
C ARG A 241 28.19 -1.16 12.29
N LYS A 242 29.39 -1.16 12.88
CA LYS A 242 29.65 -1.76 14.21
C LYS A 242 28.61 -1.26 15.23
N GLY A 243 28.05 -2.17 16.03
CA GLY A 243 27.04 -1.87 17.04
C GLY A 243 25.59 -1.82 16.56
N HIS A 244 25.27 -2.36 15.37
CA HIS A 244 23.91 -2.37 14.79
C HIS A 244 23.31 -0.97 14.49
N HIS A 245 24.16 0.06 14.38
CA HIS A 245 23.75 1.37 13.87
C HIS A 245 23.83 1.40 12.34
N THR A 246 22.95 2.18 11.71
CA THR A 246 23.02 2.44 10.26
C THR A 246 23.34 3.91 9.98
N LYS A 247 23.98 4.15 8.84
CA LYS A 247 24.21 5.50 8.30
C LYS A 247 23.29 5.72 7.10
N ARG A 248 22.86 6.98 6.93
CA ARG A 248 22.13 7.44 5.74
C ARG A 248 22.87 7.00 4.46
N ASN A 249 22.12 6.39 3.54
CA ASN A 249 22.61 5.69 2.37
C ASN A 249 21.82 6.11 1.12
N LEU A 250 22.52 6.51 0.06
CA LEU A 250 21.94 6.94 -1.22
C LEU A 250 21.65 5.79 -2.18
N ILE A 251 22.26 4.61 -1.96
CA ILE A 251 22.16 3.45 -2.84
C ILE A 251 20.71 3.03 -3.15
N PRO A 252 19.75 2.95 -2.19
CA PRO A 252 18.39 2.54 -2.54
C PRO A 252 17.74 3.51 -3.52
N ALA A 253 17.94 4.82 -3.35
CA ALA A 253 17.42 5.82 -4.28
C ALA A 253 18.11 5.73 -5.65
N LEU A 254 19.43 5.49 -5.71
CA LEU A 254 20.15 5.30 -6.97
C LEU A 254 19.65 4.07 -7.75
N ILE A 255 19.32 2.97 -7.06
CA ILE A 255 18.70 1.79 -7.68
C ILE A 255 17.37 2.18 -8.34
N ILE A 256 16.54 2.97 -7.65
CA ILE A 256 15.27 3.46 -8.20
C ILE A 256 15.48 4.42 -9.38
N VAL A 257 16.51 5.27 -9.38
CA VAL A 257 16.85 6.11 -10.54
C VAL A 257 17.13 5.24 -11.76
N VAL A 258 18.01 4.25 -11.62
CA VAL A 258 18.36 3.34 -12.74
C VAL A 258 17.14 2.56 -13.21
N LEU A 259 16.36 2.00 -12.28
CA LEU A 259 15.14 1.28 -12.60
C LEU A 259 14.11 2.18 -13.32
N GLY A 260 13.94 3.42 -12.86
CA GLY A 260 13.07 4.41 -13.48
C GLY A 260 13.48 4.72 -14.91
N ILE A 261 14.78 4.92 -15.17
CA ILE A 261 15.31 5.11 -16.53
C ILE A 261 14.98 3.90 -17.41
N LEU A 262 15.19 2.67 -16.92
CA LEU A 262 14.86 1.45 -17.68
C LEU A 262 13.36 1.38 -18.02
N PHE A 263 12.49 1.77 -17.09
CA PHE A 263 11.05 1.84 -17.32
C PHE A 263 10.64 2.90 -18.35
N THR A 264 11.40 3.98 -18.53
CA THR A 264 11.10 4.97 -19.59
C THR A 264 11.15 4.39 -21.00
N SER A 265 11.94 3.33 -21.19
CA SER A 265 12.11 2.61 -22.45
C SER A 265 11.42 1.25 -22.48
N HIS A 266 10.66 0.90 -21.44
CA HIS A 266 10.08 -0.44 -21.32
C HIS A 266 9.05 -0.73 -22.44
N HIS A 267 9.20 -1.88 -23.08
CA HIS A 267 8.37 -2.27 -24.21
C HIS A 267 6.97 -2.73 -23.77
N GLN A 268 5.94 -2.24 -24.46
CA GLN A 268 4.54 -2.60 -24.26
C GLN A 268 3.83 -2.67 -25.62
N GLU A 269 2.88 -3.59 -25.74
CA GLU A 269 2.10 -3.78 -26.98
C GLU A 269 1.11 -2.63 -27.22
N ALA A 270 0.41 -2.20 -26.17
CA ALA A 270 -0.51 -1.07 -26.20
C ALA A 270 0.24 0.27 -26.24
N MET A 271 -0.16 1.20 -27.12
CA MET A 271 0.49 2.52 -27.19
C MET A 271 0.19 3.32 -25.92
N LEU A 272 -1.03 3.20 -25.38
CA LEU A 272 -1.35 3.72 -24.05
C LEU A 272 -0.43 3.10 -23.00
N GLY A 273 -0.30 1.77 -22.96
CA GLY A 273 0.54 1.07 -21.99
C GLY A 273 2.00 1.52 -22.03
N LYS A 274 2.56 1.74 -23.23
CA LYS A 274 3.90 2.30 -23.42
C LYS A 274 4.01 3.70 -22.81
N LYS A 275 3.03 4.56 -23.05
CA LYS A 275 3.02 5.93 -22.51
C LYS A 275 2.87 5.97 -20.99
N ILE A 276 2.08 5.07 -20.41
CA ILE A 276 1.94 5.01 -18.94
C ILE A 276 3.20 4.44 -18.28
N HIS A 277 3.87 3.45 -18.87
CA HIS A 277 5.16 2.97 -18.37
C HIS A 277 6.28 4.02 -18.51
N GLU A 278 6.26 4.81 -19.59
CA GLU A 278 7.15 5.95 -19.74
C GLU A 278 6.99 6.95 -18.57
N VAL A 279 5.74 7.32 -18.25
CA VAL A 279 5.41 8.17 -17.10
C VAL A 279 5.76 7.49 -15.76
N PHE A 280 5.54 6.19 -15.63
CA PHE A 280 5.94 5.41 -14.47
C PHE A 280 7.44 5.55 -14.20
N GLY A 281 8.27 5.36 -15.24
CA GLY A 281 9.72 5.56 -15.16
C GLY A 281 10.14 6.96 -14.74
N TYR A 282 9.56 8.01 -15.35
CA TYR A 282 9.84 9.39 -14.95
C TYR A 282 9.41 9.67 -13.50
N THR A 283 8.26 9.14 -13.07
CA THR A 283 7.76 9.30 -11.70
C THR A 283 8.70 8.65 -10.68
N MET A 284 9.29 7.48 -11.00
CA MET A 284 10.32 6.84 -10.17
C MET A 284 11.57 7.71 -10.04
N VAL A 285 12.06 8.26 -11.15
CA VAL A 285 13.24 9.15 -11.15
C VAL A 285 12.97 10.39 -10.30
N VAL A 286 11.77 10.99 -10.39
CA VAL A 286 11.38 12.13 -9.55
C VAL A 286 11.37 11.75 -8.06
N ALA A 287 10.73 10.64 -7.69
CA ALA A 287 10.70 10.17 -6.30
C ALA A 287 12.12 9.97 -5.74
N ALA A 288 12.97 9.27 -6.49
CA ALA A 288 14.34 9.00 -6.08
C ALA A 288 15.21 10.26 -6.02
N THR A 289 15.00 11.22 -6.92
CA THR A 289 15.73 12.50 -6.90
C THR A 289 15.41 13.27 -5.63
N PHE A 290 14.14 13.39 -5.27
CA PHE A 290 13.76 14.04 -4.00
C PHE A 290 14.26 13.28 -2.78
N ARG A 291 14.29 11.94 -2.83
CA ARG A 291 14.90 11.12 -1.77
C ARG A 291 16.40 11.38 -1.62
N ILE A 292 17.14 11.49 -2.73
CA ILE A 292 18.57 11.85 -2.72
C ILE A 292 18.76 13.24 -2.13
N VAL A 293 17.98 14.23 -2.58
CA VAL A 293 18.04 15.60 -2.06
C VAL A 293 17.75 15.63 -0.56
N GLU A 294 16.72 14.93 -0.09
CA GLU A 294 16.37 14.83 1.33
C GLU A 294 17.49 14.19 2.16
N ILE A 295 18.11 13.11 1.68
CA ILE A 295 19.25 12.47 2.36
C ILE A 295 20.47 13.41 2.42
N LEU A 296 20.73 14.18 1.36
CA LEU A 296 21.87 15.11 1.30
C LEU A 296 21.67 16.36 2.18
N VAL A 297 20.43 16.87 2.24
CA VAL A 297 20.08 18.04 3.06
C VAL A 297 19.94 17.67 4.53
N ILE A 298 19.52 16.43 4.83
CA ILE A 298 19.34 15.90 6.19
C ILE A 298 20.27 14.67 6.37
N PRO A 299 21.61 14.87 6.43
CA PRO A 299 22.57 13.78 6.53
C PRO A 299 22.67 13.18 7.93
N ASP A 300 22.38 14.00 8.95
CA ASP A 300 22.45 13.61 10.36
C ASP A 300 21.07 13.18 10.86
N TRP A 301 20.75 11.91 10.65
CA TRP A 301 19.60 11.28 11.30
C TRP A 301 19.94 11.06 12.77
N THR A 302 19.47 11.97 13.62
CA THR A 302 19.52 11.79 15.07
C THR A 302 18.15 11.37 15.56
N VAL A 303 18.15 10.38 16.47
CA VAL A 303 17.01 9.95 17.30
C VAL A 303 16.46 11.11 18.16
N LYS A 304 17.02 12.33 18.03
CA LYS A 304 16.61 13.52 18.78
C LYS A 304 16.24 14.71 17.89
N ALA A 305 15.98 14.50 16.60
CA ALA A 305 15.59 15.58 15.70
C ALA A 305 14.27 16.21 16.18
N SER A 306 14.29 17.51 16.49
CA SER A 306 13.09 18.25 16.89
C SER A 306 12.01 18.10 15.82
N THR A 307 10.77 17.83 16.23
CA THR A 307 9.57 17.81 15.39
C THR A 307 9.27 19.14 14.69
N ASP A 308 10.04 20.18 15.02
CA ASP A 308 9.85 21.58 14.67
C ASP A 308 10.72 22.07 13.48
N VAL A 309 11.24 21.14 12.68
CA VAL A 309 11.84 21.55 11.39
C VAL A 309 10.70 21.69 10.39
N HIS A 310 10.28 22.93 10.14
CA HIS A 310 9.27 23.39 9.15
C HIS A 310 9.56 22.99 7.67
N SER A 311 10.31 21.92 7.43
CA SER A 311 10.65 21.47 6.08
C SER A 311 9.59 20.52 5.55
N ASN A 312 8.93 20.91 4.46
CA ASN A 312 8.03 20.03 3.70
C ASN A 312 8.79 19.01 2.85
N LEU A 313 10.13 19.07 2.79
CA LEU A 313 10.97 18.22 1.94
C LEU A 313 10.77 16.71 2.22
N PRO A 314 10.71 16.23 3.49
CA PRO A 314 10.45 14.81 3.78
C PRO A 314 9.10 14.29 3.28
N TYR A 315 8.12 15.18 3.01
CA TYR A 315 6.80 14.79 2.49
C TYR A 315 6.78 14.60 0.96
N VAL A 316 7.79 15.09 0.23
CA VAL A 316 7.78 15.04 -1.24
C VAL A 316 7.93 13.60 -1.74
N THR A 317 8.95 12.88 -1.28
CA THR A 317 9.17 11.47 -1.68
C THR A 317 7.96 10.57 -1.37
N PRO A 318 7.36 10.56 -0.15
CA PRO A 318 6.18 9.74 0.10
C PRO A 318 4.98 10.15 -0.76
N MET A 319 4.78 11.46 -1.03
CA MET A 319 3.73 11.91 -1.95
C MET A 319 3.90 11.31 -3.34
N VAL A 320 5.10 11.40 -3.91
CA VAL A 320 5.39 10.85 -5.24
C VAL A 320 5.32 9.31 -5.23
N ALA A 321 5.74 8.64 -4.15
CA ALA A 321 5.62 7.19 -4.01
C ALA A 321 4.15 6.73 -3.96
N VAL A 322 3.27 7.44 -3.24
CA VAL A 322 1.83 7.13 -3.25
C VAL A 322 1.26 7.34 -4.65
N ILE A 323 1.60 8.42 -5.36
CA ILE A 323 1.20 8.62 -6.76
C ILE A 323 1.69 7.47 -7.64
N LEU A 324 2.97 7.09 -7.50
CA LEU A 324 3.61 6.01 -8.25
C LEU A 324 2.89 4.68 -8.07
N SER A 325 2.32 4.40 -6.89
CA SER A 325 1.55 3.18 -6.65
C SER A 325 0.26 3.10 -7.49
N PHE A 326 -0.42 4.23 -7.70
CA PHE A 326 -1.59 4.29 -8.61
C PHE A 326 -1.17 4.21 -10.07
N VAL A 327 -0.02 4.79 -10.43
CA VAL A 327 0.54 4.63 -11.78
C VAL A 327 0.92 3.17 -12.03
N ALA A 328 1.50 2.47 -11.05
CA ALA A 328 1.82 1.04 -11.13
C ALA A 328 0.57 0.19 -11.35
N PHE A 329 -0.53 0.48 -10.66
CA PHE A 329 -1.80 -0.20 -10.91
C PHE A 329 -2.36 0.15 -12.29
N GLY A 330 -2.37 1.44 -12.63
CA GLY A 330 -2.91 1.95 -13.88
C GLY A 330 -2.12 1.54 -15.12
N SER A 331 -0.86 1.14 -14.97
CA SER A 331 0.01 0.70 -16.06
C SER A 331 -0.20 -0.75 -16.47
N SER A 332 -1.11 -1.49 -15.81
CA SER A 332 -1.43 -2.87 -16.21
C SER A 332 -1.75 -2.94 -17.70
N ARG A 333 -1.08 -3.86 -18.41
CA ARG A 333 -1.24 -4.08 -19.86
C ARG A 333 -2.71 -4.14 -20.26
N ASP A 334 -3.46 -4.96 -19.53
CA ASP A 334 -4.85 -5.30 -19.79
C ASP A 334 -5.78 -4.10 -19.56
N LEU A 335 -5.57 -3.34 -18.48
CA LEU A 335 -6.30 -2.10 -18.24
C LEU A 335 -6.00 -1.04 -19.31
N CYS A 336 -4.73 -0.90 -19.69
CA CYS A 336 -4.32 0.00 -20.75
C CYS A 336 -4.94 -0.37 -22.10
N GLN A 337 -4.98 -1.66 -22.46
CA GLN A 337 -5.64 -2.12 -23.69
C GLN A 337 -7.14 -1.80 -23.70
N ALA A 338 -7.84 -2.03 -22.58
CA ALA A 338 -9.26 -1.74 -22.46
C ALA A 338 -9.55 -0.23 -22.60
N ILE A 339 -8.75 0.62 -21.94
CA ILE A 339 -8.89 2.09 -22.00
C ILE A 339 -8.54 2.61 -23.40
N GLU A 340 -7.48 2.09 -24.02
CA GLU A 340 -7.08 2.45 -25.38
C GLU A 340 -8.20 2.16 -26.39
N GLY A 341 -8.93 1.05 -26.22
CA GLY A 341 -10.11 0.70 -27.02
C GLY A 341 -11.25 1.72 -26.95
N THR A 342 -11.29 2.59 -25.94
CA THR A 342 -12.29 3.67 -25.82
C THR A 342 -11.87 4.98 -26.52
N GLY A 343 -10.63 5.05 -27.03
CA GLY A 343 -10.04 6.28 -27.58
C GLY A 343 -9.59 7.29 -26.50
N PHE A 344 -9.50 6.86 -25.25
CA PHE A 344 -9.09 7.73 -24.14
C PHE A 344 -7.59 8.02 -24.17
N MET A 345 -7.23 9.29 -24.01
CA MET A 345 -5.86 9.76 -24.26
C MET A 345 -4.94 9.57 -23.04
N ALA A 346 -3.67 9.23 -23.29
CA ALA A 346 -2.68 8.98 -22.24
C ALA A 346 -2.53 10.13 -21.22
N PRO A 347 -2.42 11.42 -21.60
CA PRO A 347 -2.27 12.50 -20.62
C PRO A 347 -3.46 12.63 -19.66
N ALA A 348 -4.69 12.42 -20.17
CA ALA A 348 -5.89 12.46 -19.35
C ALA A 348 -5.92 11.29 -18.36
N TYR A 349 -5.49 10.10 -18.80
CA TYR A 349 -5.41 8.93 -17.92
C TYR A 349 -4.35 9.10 -16.82
N VAL A 350 -3.18 9.63 -17.16
CA VAL A 350 -2.14 10.00 -16.19
C VAL A 350 -2.67 10.99 -15.16
N ALA A 351 -3.39 12.03 -15.61
CA ALA A 351 -3.97 13.02 -14.71
C ALA A 351 -4.96 12.40 -13.71
N ILE A 352 -5.77 11.42 -14.15
CA ILE A 352 -6.67 10.67 -13.25
C ILE A 352 -5.87 9.89 -12.21
N LEU A 353 -4.87 9.11 -12.63
CA LEU A 353 -4.04 8.30 -11.72
C LEU A 353 -3.32 9.18 -10.68
N TYR A 354 -2.77 10.31 -11.12
CA TYR A 354 -2.12 11.29 -10.25
C TYR A 354 -3.11 11.92 -9.28
N THR A 355 -4.32 12.23 -9.73
CA THR A 355 -5.39 12.77 -8.89
C THR A 355 -5.79 11.78 -7.80
N CYS A 356 -5.96 10.49 -8.16
CA CYS A 356 -6.22 9.43 -7.19
C CYS A 356 -5.10 9.31 -6.16
N GLY A 357 -3.84 9.34 -6.60
CA GLY A 357 -2.66 9.31 -5.74
C GLY A 357 -2.56 10.50 -4.78
N LEU A 358 -2.77 11.72 -5.28
CA LEU A 358 -2.76 12.95 -4.46
C LEU A 358 -3.90 12.97 -3.44
N PHE A 359 -5.10 12.58 -3.86
CA PHE A 359 -6.25 12.45 -2.95
C PHE A 359 -5.97 11.45 -1.84
N TYR A 360 -5.43 10.28 -2.20
CA TYR A 360 -5.10 9.25 -1.22
C TYR A 360 -3.96 9.69 -0.29
N PHE A 361 -2.90 10.34 -0.82
CA PHE A 361 -1.84 10.91 -0.01
C PHE A 361 -2.35 11.95 1.01
N CYS A 362 -3.28 12.82 0.59
CA CYS A 362 -3.93 13.77 1.49
C CYS A 362 -4.67 13.05 2.62
N PHE A 363 -5.44 12.02 2.29
CA PHE A 363 -6.13 11.17 3.26
C PHE A 363 -5.15 10.50 4.25
N LEU A 364 -4.07 9.89 3.76
CA LEU A 364 -3.06 9.25 4.61
C LEU A 364 -2.33 10.24 5.51
N THR A 365 -2.02 11.43 4.99
CA THR A 365 -1.39 12.51 5.77
C THR A 365 -2.29 12.93 6.91
N ALA A 366 -3.60 13.09 6.66
CA ALA A 366 -4.57 13.39 7.71
C ALA A 366 -4.62 12.29 8.78
N LEU A 367 -4.59 11.01 8.41
CA LEU A 367 -4.55 9.90 9.38
C LEU A 367 -3.25 9.92 10.20
N MET A 368 -2.10 10.18 9.58
CA MET A 368 -0.81 10.22 10.27
C MET A 368 -0.72 11.41 11.23
N HIS A 369 -1.18 12.60 10.84
CA HIS A 369 -1.23 13.76 11.74
C HIS A 369 -2.14 13.49 12.94
N ARG A 370 -3.29 12.84 12.75
CA ARG A 370 -4.14 12.43 13.88
C ARG A 370 -3.44 11.52 14.89
N ILE A 371 -2.61 10.58 14.40
CA ILE A 371 -1.81 9.71 15.27
C ILE A 371 -0.72 10.52 15.99
N LYS A 372 -0.05 11.41 15.26
CA LYS A 372 0.99 12.29 15.79
C LYS A 372 0.45 13.15 16.92
N ASP A 373 -0.63 13.88 16.69
CA ASP A 373 -1.22 14.80 17.68
C ASP A 373 -1.69 14.06 18.94
N HIS A 374 -2.12 12.80 18.80
CA HIS A 374 -2.51 11.97 19.94
C HIS A 374 -1.30 11.49 20.76
N TRP A 375 -0.20 11.10 20.11
CA TRP A 375 1.02 10.65 20.79
C TRP A 375 1.87 11.82 21.33
N TYR A 376 1.76 12.99 20.70
CA TYR A 376 2.51 14.20 21.01
C TYR A 376 1.56 15.41 21.10
N PRO A 377 0.69 15.49 22.14
CA PRO A 377 -0.23 16.61 22.30
C PRO A 377 0.53 17.91 22.56
N ASP A 378 0.22 18.97 21.82
CA ASP A 378 0.82 20.30 22.00
C ASP A 378 0.53 20.81 23.42
N GLY A 379 1.58 20.94 24.23
CA GLY A 379 1.44 21.26 25.66
C GLY A 379 2.72 21.60 26.42
N SER A 380 3.87 21.75 25.76
CA SER A 380 5.01 22.44 26.37
C SER A 380 5.94 23.03 25.31
N ASP A 381 6.07 24.35 25.30
CA ASP A 381 7.18 25.11 24.69
C ASP A 381 8.55 24.78 25.31
N GLY A 382 8.67 23.65 26.01
CA GLY A 382 9.94 23.10 26.43
C GLY A 382 10.46 22.24 25.30
N LYS A 383 11.55 22.66 24.67
CA LYS A 383 12.40 21.85 23.78
C LYS A 383 12.30 20.38 24.18
N HIS A 384 11.50 19.59 23.46
CA HIS A 384 11.40 18.16 23.69
C HIS A 384 12.71 17.56 23.17
N GLU A 385 13.73 17.62 24.02
CA GLU A 385 14.85 16.72 23.92
C GLU A 385 14.25 15.33 24.03
N TYR A 386 14.42 14.50 23.01
CA TYR A 386 13.96 13.10 23.05
C TYR A 386 14.49 12.31 24.27
N SER A 387 15.50 12.86 25.00
CA SER A 387 15.99 12.41 26.31
C SER A 387 15.03 12.63 27.48
N SER A 388 14.14 13.62 27.41
CA SER A 388 13.20 13.96 28.48
C SER A 388 11.84 13.31 28.31
N LEU A 389 11.65 12.54 27.25
CA LEU A 389 10.52 11.63 27.17
C LEU A 389 10.71 10.59 28.28
N PRO A 390 9.63 10.14 28.94
CA PRO A 390 9.66 8.81 29.50
C PRO A 390 10.18 7.93 28.36
N GLU A 391 11.15 7.05 28.62
CA GLU A 391 11.22 5.83 27.81
C GLU A 391 9.78 5.40 27.61
N VAL A 392 9.37 5.02 26.39
CA VAL A 392 8.09 4.32 26.24
C VAL A 392 8.22 3.18 27.22
N GLN A 393 7.65 3.39 28.40
CA GLN A 393 7.92 2.60 29.54
C GLN A 393 7.32 1.32 29.06
N SER A 394 8.17 0.30 28.93
CA SER A 394 7.70 -1.03 28.59
C SER A 394 6.56 -1.42 29.53
N ASP A 395 6.33 -0.70 30.63
CA ASP A 395 5.22 -0.70 31.57
C ASP A 395 3.83 -0.41 30.98
N ARG A 396 3.68 -0.05 29.69
CA ARG A 396 2.39 -0.32 28.99
C ARG A 396 2.14 -1.82 28.75
N PHE A 397 3.18 -2.62 28.93
CA PHE A 397 3.20 -4.04 29.29
C PHE A 397 3.70 -4.16 30.74
N GLY A 398 2.79 -4.03 31.71
CA GLY A 398 3.13 -4.08 33.13
C GLY A 398 3.97 -5.31 33.51
N CYS A 399 5.27 -5.12 33.66
CA CYS A 399 6.15 -6.02 34.39
C CYS A 399 6.63 -5.24 35.61
N ASN A 400 5.82 -5.28 36.68
CA ASN A 400 6.24 -4.82 37.99
C ASN A 400 7.41 -5.72 38.42
N GLN A 401 8.65 -5.25 38.24
CA GLN A 401 9.80 -5.82 38.95
C GLN A 401 9.83 -5.26 40.36
N ASN A 402 8.97 -5.78 41.22
CA ASN A 402 9.21 -5.80 42.66
C ASN A 402 9.32 -7.27 43.06
N TRP A 403 10.55 -7.80 42.98
CA TRP A 403 10.95 -8.98 43.71
C TRP A 403 11.80 -8.49 44.88
N ASP A 404 11.16 -8.34 46.04
CA ASP A 404 11.78 -8.68 47.32
C ASP A 404 11.55 -10.17 47.58
#